data_AF-A0A951SAI8-F1
#
_entry.id   AF-A0A951SAI8-F1
#
_cell.length_a   1.000
_cell.length_b   1.000
_cell.length_c   1.000
_cell.angle_alpha   90.00
_cell.angle_beta   90.00
_cell.angle_gamma   90.00
#
_symmetry.space_group_name_H-M   'P 1'
#
loop_
_entity.id
_entity.type
_entity.pdbx_description
1 polymer ?
#
loop_
_entity_poly.entity_id
_entity_poly.type
_entity_poly.pdbx_seq_one_letter_code
_entity_poly.pdbx_strand_id
1 'polypeptide(L)'
;MGIFFKRRQVAVPTFWGFLLILLFLFSAAYLLLRSTYPFLSPSYEPVSKTLVIEGWIPESGLKEALAFYRKNRYEKMIITGVPITQWTYSSPFSNMADASAGTMRQLHFKDTIYRAIIPSTIQRDRTYSTAVSMKMQLSRWGISDENFDLFSMGAHARRSYLMFKKAFPGFKIGLITSTDPSFDPDRWYASSRGFRTVFGELVSYFYSILLFSPSENQTIELIKLGEYYDKITSHRFETDREFDDSLTSPLGKEDIAKFEGLDYFVIDTAWKIKATFILDTLQPPFQMPTSTNRLPWYRKYGEIHFTKDGVDYKLFAYQNLDYLKNEPGYRKLFVPFTDHTNGVTTYGGGRYLDIDIPENQSFYLDFNYAYNPYCAYSHRWSCPIPPSENSLEMEVIAGVKAYESLE
;
A
#
# COMPACT_ATOMS: atom_id res chain seq x y z
N MET A 1 -65.31 11.15 36.64
CA MET A 1 -63.91 11.59 36.75
C MET A 1 -63.17 10.55 37.60
N GLY A 2 -62.32 9.69 37.01
CA GLY A 2 -61.54 8.72 37.79
C GLY A 2 -61.30 7.34 37.13
N ILE A 3 -60.60 7.28 35.99
CA ILE A 3 -60.05 6.02 35.45
C ILE A 3 -58.71 6.32 34.79
N PHE A 4 -57.60 6.53 35.52
CA PHE A 4 -56.26 6.53 34.90
C PHE A 4 -55.09 6.10 35.80
N PHE A 5 -55.30 5.66 37.05
CA PHE A 5 -54.18 5.17 37.88
C PHE A 5 -54.46 3.77 38.45
N LYS A 6 -53.77 2.77 37.89
CA LYS A 6 -53.72 1.41 38.42
C LYS A 6 -52.48 1.29 39.32
N ARG A 7 -52.67 1.19 40.64
CA ARG A 7 -51.58 1.08 41.61
C ARG A 7 -50.73 -0.16 41.29
N ARG A 8 -49.46 0.03 40.95
CA ARG A 8 -48.46 -1.04 40.87
C ARG A 8 -47.54 -0.95 42.09
N GLN A 9 -47.39 -2.04 42.83
CA GLN A 9 -46.34 -2.16 43.84
C GLN A 9 -45.12 -2.78 43.16
N VAL A 10 -43.97 -2.12 43.27
CA VAL A 10 -42.70 -2.62 42.77
C VAL A 10 -41.81 -2.83 43.98
N ALA A 11 -41.25 -4.02 44.13
CA ALA A 11 -40.25 -4.27 45.16
C ALA A 11 -39.02 -3.41 44.85
N VAL A 12 -38.66 -2.53 45.78
CA VAL A 12 -37.42 -1.74 45.72
C VAL A 12 -36.47 -2.23 46.81
N PRO A 13 -35.16 -2.13 46.60
CA PRO A 13 -34.20 -2.44 47.65
C PRO A 13 -34.48 -1.59 48.91
N THR A 14 -34.26 -2.18 50.09
CA THR A 14 -34.23 -1.40 51.34
C THR A 14 -33.05 -0.43 51.31
N PHE A 15 -32.98 0.53 52.24
CA PHE A 15 -31.80 1.41 52.38
C PHE A 15 -30.48 0.60 52.42
N TRP A 16 -30.44 -0.48 53.21
CA TRP A 16 -29.30 -1.41 53.26
C TRP A 16 -29.08 -2.15 51.95
N GLY A 17 -30.15 -2.55 51.26
CA GLY A 17 -30.07 -3.14 49.92
C GLY A 17 -29.45 -2.18 48.90
N PHE A 18 -29.85 -0.90 48.90
CA PHE A 18 -29.24 0.13 48.06
C PHE A 18 -27.77 0.35 48.40
N LEU A 19 -27.40 0.41 49.69
CA LEU A 19 -26.02 0.56 50.11
C LEU A 19 -25.15 -0.62 49.65
N LEU A 20 -25.65 -1.85 49.75
CA LEU A 20 -24.95 -3.04 49.25
C LEU A 20 -24.78 -3.03 47.73
N ILE A 21 -25.82 -2.61 46.99
CA ILE A 21 -25.74 -2.46 45.52
C ILE A 21 -24.70 -1.40 45.15
N LEU A 22 -24.71 -0.24 45.82
CA LEU A 22 -23.74 0.83 45.56
C LEU A 22 -22.32 0.39 45.89
N LEU A 23 -22.11 -0.29 47.02
CA LEU A 23 -20.81 -0.84 47.39
C LEU A 23 -20.33 -1.85 46.35
N PHE A 24 -21.19 -2.78 45.94
CA PHE A 24 -20.88 -3.75 44.90
C PHE A 24 -20.51 -3.08 43.58
N LEU A 25 -21.30 -2.11 43.11
CA LEU A 25 -21.03 -1.37 41.89
C LEU A 25 -19.71 -0.59 41.98
N PHE A 26 -19.42 0.04 43.13
CA PHE A 26 -18.18 0.75 43.35
C PHE A 26 -16.97 -0.19 43.35
N SER A 27 -17.04 -1.31 44.07
CA SER A 27 -15.98 -2.32 44.09
C SER A 27 -15.77 -2.95 42.71
N ALA A 28 -16.85 -3.27 42.00
CA ALA A 28 -16.78 -3.80 40.64
C ALA A 28 -16.16 -2.79 39.66
N ALA A 29 -16.57 -1.52 39.72
CA ALA A 29 -15.98 -0.46 38.92
C ALA A 29 -14.49 -0.26 39.25
N TYR A 30 -14.13 -0.25 40.53
CA TYR A 30 -12.74 -0.12 40.97
C TYR A 30 -11.86 -1.26 40.46
N LEU A 31 -12.31 -2.51 40.60
CA LEU A 31 -11.61 -3.69 40.09
C LEU A 31 -11.49 -3.64 38.57
N LEU A 32 -12.57 -3.28 37.86
CA LEU A 32 -12.56 -3.16 36.41
C LEU A 32 -11.54 -2.11 35.96
N LEU A 33 -11.54 -0.93 36.57
CA LEU A 33 -10.56 0.12 36.28
C LEU A 33 -9.12 -0.33 36.52
N ARG A 34 -8.84 -1.03 37.63
CA ARG A 34 -7.49 -1.51 37.96
C ARG A 34 -7.02 -2.67 37.09
N SER A 35 -7.91 -3.58 36.71
CA SER A 35 -7.56 -4.80 35.99
C SER A 35 -7.58 -4.67 34.47
N THR A 36 -8.26 -3.66 33.91
CA THR A 36 -8.41 -3.53 32.45
C THR A 36 -7.08 -3.29 31.74
N TYR A 37 -6.25 -2.36 32.21
CA TYR A 37 -4.98 -2.07 31.54
C TYR A 37 -4.00 -3.27 31.61
N PRO A 38 -3.72 -3.89 32.78
CA PRO A 38 -2.89 -5.09 32.85
C PRO A 38 -3.42 -6.24 32.00
N PHE A 39 -4.76 -6.38 31.90
CA PHE A 39 -5.38 -7.35 31.02
C PHE A 39 -5.06 -7.08 29.55
N LEU A 40 -5.11 -5.83 29.07
CA LEU A 40 -4.89 -5.47 27.67
C LEU A 40 -3.41 -5.32 27.28
N SER A 41 -2.52 -5.14 28.26
CA SER A 41 -1.09 -4.92 28.07
C SER A 41 -0.23 -6.08 28.62
N PRO A 42 -0.52 -7.36 28.31
CA PRO A 42 0.28 -8.48 28.81
C PRO A 42 1.64 -8.52 28.12
N SER A 43 2.62 -9.14 28.77
CA SER A 43 3.88 -9.55 28.15
C SER A 43 4.08 -11.04 28.36
N TYR A 44 4.57 -11.73 27.35
CA TYR A 44 4.89 -13.15 27.34
C TYR A 44 6.39 -13.34 27.08
N GLU A 45 6.91 -14.51 27.45
CA GLU A 45 8.32 -14.81 27.25
C GLU A 45 8.69 -14.85 25.75
N PRO A 46 9.90 -14.38 25.38
CA PRO A 46 10.43 -14.53 24.03
C PRO A 46 10.56 -16.00 23.61
N VAL A 47 10.20 -16.29 22.36
CA VAL A 47 10.24 -17.65 21.78
C VAL A 47 11.07 -17.75 20.50
N SER A 48 11.64 -16.64 20.02
CA SER A 48 12.36 -16.59 18.74
C SER A 48 13.57 -15.64 18.76
N LYS A 49 14.36 -15.68 17.69
CA LYS A 49 15.39 -14.67 17.35
C LYS A 49 14.97 -13.73 16.23
N THR A 50 13.68 -13.75 15.88
CA THR A 50 13.05 -12.80 14.96
C THR A 50 12.12 -11.88 15.74
N LEU A 51 12.45 -10.59 15.77
CA LEU A 51 11.65 -9.55 16.43
C LEU A 51 10.80 -8.81 15.40
N VAL A 52 9.49 -8.80 15.61
CA VAL A 52 8.50 -8.08 14.82
C VAL A 52 8.07 -6.85 15.59
N ILE A 53 8.34 -5.66 15.08
CA ILE A 53 8.02 -4.39 15.72
C ILE A 53 6.84 -3.76 14.99
N GLU A 54 5.82 -3.34 15.74
CA GLU A 54 4.75 -2.52 15.17
C GLU A 54 5.26 -1.10 14.89
N GLY A 55 5.36 -0.72 13.62
CA GLY A 55 5.97 0.55 13.19
C GLY A 55 5.16 1.81 13.51
N TRP A 56 3.96 1.68 14.09
CA TRP A 56 3.20 2.84 14.57
C TRP A 56 3.68 3.33 15.94
N ILE A 57 4.49 2.55 16.66
CA ILE A 57 4.96 2.94 18.01
C ILE A 57 5.85 4.19 17.92
N PRO A 58 5.77 5.10 18.93
CA PRO A 58 6.57 6.31 18.94
C PRO A 58 8.06 6.02 19.09
N GLU A 59 8.90 7.03 18.84
CA GLU A 59 10.36 6.92 18.93
C GLU A 59 10.84 6.34 20.28
N SER A 60 10.18 6.68 21.40
CA SER A 60 10.49 6.10 22.71
C SER A 60 10.32 4.58 22.72
N GLY A 61 9.25 4.06 22.10
CA GLY A 61 9.01 2.64 21.93
C GLY A 61 10.01 1.99 20.99
N LEU A 62 10.39 2.65 19.90
CA LEU A 62 11.42 2.15 18.97
C LEU A 62 12.79 2.03 19.67
N LYS A 63 13.15 3.00 20.53
CA LYS A 63 14.37 2.92 21.36
C LYS A 63 14.34 1.74 22.33
N GLU A 64 13.20 1.49 22.97
CA GLU A 64 13.00 0.34 23.86
C GLU A 64 13.09 -0.98 23.09
N ALA A 65 12.44 -1.05 21.92
CA ALA A 65 12.49 -2.22 21.03
C ALA A 65 13.93 -2.53 20.58
N LEU A 66 14.70 -1.50 20.21
CA LEU A 66 16.10 -1.65 19.81
C LEU A 66 16.99 -2.09 20.99
N ALA A 67 16.76 -1.55 22.18
CA ALA A 67 17.47 -1.98 23.38
C ALA A 67 17.14 -3.45 23.71
N PHE A 68 15.86 -3.84 23.60
CA PHE A 68 15.40 -5.21 23.80
C PHE A 68 15.99 -6.17 22.75
N TYR A 69 16.02 -5.75 21.48
CA TYR A 69 16.63 -6.47 20.37
C TYR A 69 18.10 -6.82 20.68
N ARG A 70 18.89 -5.81 21.07
CA ARG A 70 20.32 -5.95 21.38
C ARG A 70 20.54 -6.81 22.63
N LYS A 71 19.80 -6.54 23.71
CA LYS A 71 19.92 -7.27 24.98
C LYS A 71 19.68 -8.76 24.82
N ASN A 72 18.69 -9.13 24.02
CA ASN A 72 18.29 -10.52 23.83
C ASN A 72 18.92 -11.18 22.59
N ARG A 73 19.85 -10.49 21.90
CA ARG A 73 20.60 -10.99 20.74
C ARG A 73 19.66 -11.52 19.64
N TYR A 74 18.69 -10.71 19.24
CA TYR A 74 17.88 -11.00 18.06
C TYR A 74 18.73 -10.93 16.79
N GLU A 75 18.34 -11.70 15.77
CA GLU A 75 19.05 -11.84 14.50
C GLU A 75 18.32 -11.17 13.35
N LYS A 76 16.98 -11.12 13.41
CA LYS A 76 16.14 -10.54 12.36
C LYS A 76 15.21 -9.49 12.95
N MET A 77 15.17 -8.33 12.31
CA MET A 77 14.24 -7.25 12.63
C MET A 77 13.23 -7.10 11.50
N ILE A 78 11.96 -7.29 11.82
CA ILE A 78 10.83 -7.03 10.94
C ILE A 78 10.09 -5.83 11.52
N ILE A 79 9.82 -4.81 10.71
CA ILE A 79 8.96 -3.69 11.08
C ILE A 79 7.70 -3.76 10.23
N THR A 80 6.55 -3.74 10.91
CA THR A 80 5.25 -3.74 10.24
C THR A 80 4.69 -2.33 10.13
N GLY A 81 3.98 -2.01 9.05
CA GLY A 81 3.62 -0.63 8.73
C GLY A 81 2.24 -0.51 8.11
N VAL A 82 1.53 0.53 8.56
CA VAL A 82 0.34 1.03 7.88
C VAL A 82 0.70 2.30 7.09
N PRO A 83 -0.07 2.62 6.03
CA PRO A 83 0.03 3.88 5.32
C PRO A 83 -0.09 5.07 6.28
N ILE A 84 0.72 6.10 6.06
CA ILE A 84 0.62 7.36 6.79
C ILE A 84 -0.54 8.15 6.18
N THR A 85 -1.61 8.37 6.96
CA THR A 85 -2.82 9.05 6.47
C THR A 85 -2.87 10.54 6.81
N GLN A 86 -1.87 11.05 7.52
CA GLN A 86 -1.75 12.47 7.90
C GLN A 86 -0.40 12.99 7.41
N TRP A 87 -0.38 14.20 6.84
CA TRP A 87 0.86 14.83 6.33
C TRP A 87 1.54 14.05 5.21
N THR A 88 0.76 13.40 4.34
CA THR A 88 1.24 12.60 3.20
C THR A 88 2.21 13.34 2.28
N TYR A 89 2.05 14.67 2.14
CA TYR A 89 2.93 15.50 1.32
C TYR A 89 4.15 16.09 2.06
N SER A 90 4.16 16.06 3.40
CA SER A 90 5.24 16.67 4.21
C SER A 90 6.17 15.63 4.83
N SER A 91 5.72 14.38 4.94
CA SER A 91 6.54 13.26 5.38
C SER A 91 7.38 12.73 4.21
N PRO A 92 8.69 12.50 4.38
CA PRO A 92 9.49 11.80 3.36
C PRO A 92 9.13 10.31 3.25
N PHE A 93 8.25 9.81 4.12
CA PHE A 93 7.79 8.42 4.15
C PHE A 93 6.29 8.34 3.88
N SER A 94 5.88 7.37 3.05
CA SER A 94 4.47 7.08 2.76
C SER A 94 3.83 6.11 3.76
N ASN A 95 4.62 5.42 4.59
CA ASN A 95 4.14 4.42 5.54
C ASN A 95 4.98 4.38 6.82
N MET A 96 4.37 3.82 7.87
CA MET A 96 4.95 3.77 9.21
C MET A 96 6.13 2.80 9.35
N ALA A 97 6.22 1.76 8.52
CA ALA A 97 7.37 0.85 8.58
C ALA A 97 8.63 1.52 8.08
N ASP A 98 8.55 2.27 6.99
CA ASP A 98 9.67 3.04 6.46
C ASP A 98 10.07 4.18 7.39
N ALA A 99 9.11 4.90 7.96
CA ALA A 99 9.40 5.93 8.96
C ALA A 99 10.14 5.35 10.18
N SER A 100 9.62 4.26 10.75
CA SER A 100 10.27 3.56 11.86
C SER A 100 11.63 2.99 11.49
N ALA A 101 11.79 2.44 10.29
CA ALA A 101 13.08 1.97 9.80
C ALA A 101 14.08 3.13 9.69
N GLY A 102 13.65 4.29 9.19
CA GLY A 102 14.43 5.52 9.16
C GLY A 102 14.91 5.93 10.56
N THR A 103 14.03 5.90 11.56
CA THR A 103 14.40 6.14 12.97
C THR A 103 15.40 5.11 13.47
N MET A 104 15.21 3.81 13.19
CA MET A 104 16.19 2.77 13.58
C MET A 104 17.57 3.02 12.96
N ARG A 105 17.64 3.50 11.71
CA ARG A 105 18.90 3.89 11.05
C ARG A 105 19.55 5.08 11.76
N GLN A 106 18.78 6.10 12.14
CA GLN A 106 19.27 7.24 12.93
C GLN A 106 19.80 6.79 14.31
N LEU A 107 19.22 5.75 14.90
CA LEU A 107 19.70 5.09 16.13
C LEU A 107 20.86 4.10 15.90
N HIS A 108 21.53 4.20 14.74
CA HIS A 108 22.69 3.42 14.33
C HIS A 108 22.45 1.91 14.23
N PHE A 109 21.22 1.48 13.90
CA PHE A 109 20.98 0.09 13.49
C PHE A 109 21.51 -0.14 12.07
N LYS A 110 22.45 -1.07 11.92
CA LYS A 110 23.20 -1.30 10.67
C LYS A 110 22.71 -2.50 9.86
N ASP A 111 22.11 -3.49 10.51
CA ASP A 111 21.69 -4.73 9.85
C ASP A 111 20.44 -4.54 8.97
N THR A 112 20.02 -5.61 8.31
CA THR A 112 18.81 -5.60 7.46
C THR A 112 17.56 -5.36 8.31
N ILE A 113 16.71 -4.44 7.84
CA ILE A 113 15.36 -4.21 8.38
C ILE A 113 14.37 -4.69 7.33
N TYR A 114 13.68 -5.79 7.62
CA TYR A 114 12.59 -6.30 6.80
C TYR A 114 11.32 -5.49 7.08
N ARG A 115 10.56 -5.14 6.04
CA ARG A 115 9.43 -4.21 6.16
C ARG A 115 8.16 -4.81 5.56
N ALA A 116 7.16 -5.05 6.39
CA ALA A 116 5.86 -5.56 5.96
C ALA A 116 4.83 -4.43 5.99
N ILE A 117 4.38 -4.01 4.81
CA ILE A 117 3.52 -2.84 4.65
C ILE A 117 2.18 -3.30 4.06
N ILE A 118 1.07 -2.75 4.54
CA ILE A 118 -0.23 -2.90 3.87
C ILE A 118 -0.47 -1.71 2.94
N PRO A 119 -1.17 -1.90 1.82
CA PRO A 119 -1.44 -0.84 0.87
C PRO A 119 -2.43 0.22 1.39
N SER A 120 -2.39 1.41 0.78
CA SER A 120 -3.22 2.59 1.13
C SER A 120 -4.72 2.34 1.06
N THR A 121 -5.14 1.40 0.20
CA THR A 121 -6.53 0.99 0.01
C THR A 121 -7.11 0.22 1.20
N ILE A 122 -6.26 -0.37 2.06
CA ILE A 122 -6.72 -1.10 3.26
C ILE A 122 -6.89 -0.14 4.43
N GLN A 123 -8.12 0.34 4.58
CA GLN A 123 -8.48 1.27 5.66
C GLN A 123 -9.09 0.58 6.89
N ARG A 124 -9.55 -0.66 6.76
CA ARG A 124 -10.20 -1.45 7.81
C ARG A 124 -9.36 -2.67 8.17
N ASP A 125 -9.58 -3.19 9.38
CA ASP A 125 -8.93 -4.42 9.90
C ASP A 125 -7.41 -4.44 9.76
N ARG A 126 -6.80 -3.25 9.82
CA ARG A 126 -5.39 -3.00 9.49
C ARG A 126 -4.44 -3.93 10.24
N THR A 127 -4.66 -4.16 11.53
CA THR A 127 -3.81 -5.05 12.34
C THR A 127 -3.76 -6.48 11.81
N TYR A 128 -4.91 -7.05 11.39
CA TYR A 128 -4.93 -8.40 10.80
C TYR A 128 -4.32 -8.40 9.40
N SER A 129 -4.67 -7.43 8.57
CA SER A 129 -4.08 -7.28 7.23
C SER A 129 -2.56 -7.10 7.28
N THR A 130 -2.04 -6.42 8.29
CA THR A 130 -0.60 -6.25 8.54
C THR A 130 0.06 -7.59 8.86
N ALA A 131 -0.56 -8.42 9.70
CA ALA A 131 -0.06 -9.76 9.99
C ALA A 131 -0.07 -10.64 8.73
N VAL A 132 -1.12 -10.58 7.91
CA VAL A 132 -1.20 -11.30 6.63
C VAL A 132 -0.16 -10.79 5.62
N SER A 133 0.02 -9.47 5.50
CA SER A 133 1.08 -8.88 4.65
C SER A 133 2.45 -9.37 5.08
N MET A 134 2.73 -9.39 6.39
CA MET A 134 3.98 -9.97 6.90
C MET A 134 4.13 -11.44 6.50
N LYS A 135 3.07 -12.25 6.62
CA LYS A 135 3.08 -13.66 6.20
C LYS A 135 3.46 -13.82 4.73
N MET A 136 2.88 -13.00 3.85
CA MET A 136 3.21 -12.97 2.42
C MET A 136 4.68 -12.60 2.19
N GLN A 137 5.18 -11.62 2.93
CA GLN A 137 6.55 -11.11 2.79
C GLN A 137 7.61 -12.09 3.31
N LEU A 138 7.34 -12.85 4.36
CA LEU A 138 8.26 -13.89 4.86
C LEU A 138 8.66 -14.87 3.75
N SER A 139 7.69 -15.32 2.95
CA SER A 139 7.95 -16.18 1.79
C SER A 139 8.80 -15.48 0.73
N ARG A 140 8.53 -14.19 0.44
CA ARG A 140 9.32 -13.38 -0.52
C ARG A 140 10.76 -13.17 -0.06
N TRP A 141 10.99 -13.04 1.25
CA TRP A 141 12.32 -12.87 1.84
C TRP A 141 13.07 -14.19 2.07
N GLY A 142 12.46 -15.34 1.77
CA GLY A 142 13.04 -16.64 2.04
C GLY A 142 13.22 -16.92 3.53
N ILE A 143 12.44 -16.26 4.40
CA ILE A 143 12.49 -16.48 5.85
C ILE A 143 11.51 -17.61 6.19
N SER A 144 12.06 -18.76 6.57
CA SER A 144 11.30 -19.97 6.94
C SER A 144 11.07 -20.11 8.45
N ASP A 145 11.38 -19.09 9.25
CA ASP A 145 11.20 -19.17 10.71
C ASP A 145 9.72 -19.38 11.05
N GLU A 146 9.44 -20.42 11.83
CA GLU A 146 8.07 -20.75 12.28
C GLU A 146 7.63 -19.97 13.52
N ASN A 147 8.50 -19.12 14.08
CA ASN A 147 8.24 -18.40 15.33
C ASN A 147 8.81 -16.98 15.28
N PHE A 148 8.15 -16.04 15.94
CA PHE A 148 8.63 -14.68 16.09
C PHE A 148 8.11 -14.06 17.39
N ASP A 149 8.76 -13.00 17.85
CA ASP A 149 8.34 -12.22 19.00
C ASP A 149 7.75 -10.90 18.53
N LEU A 150 6.51 -10.62 18.92
CA LEU A 150 5.83 -9.37 18.59
C LEU A 150 6.13 -8.31 19.65
N PHE A 151 6.68 -7.18 19.25
CA PHE A 151 6.90 -5.99 20.07
C PHE A 151 5.79 -4.96 19.79
N SER A 152 4.99 -4.67 20.81
CA SER A 152 3.85 -3.76 20.76
C SER A 152 3.87 -2.80 21.96
N MET A 153 2.84 -1.97 22.11
CA MET A 153 2.77 -0.93 23.14
C MET A 153 1.39 -0.85 23.79
N GLY A 154 1.40 -0.83 25.13
CA GLY A 154 0.25 -0.55 25.97
C GLY A 154 -0.98 -1.43 25.69
N ALA A 155 -2.16 -0.82 25.83
CA ALA A 155 -3.44 -1.53 25.71
C ALA A 155 -3.71 -2.14 24.32
N HIS A 156 -2.98 -1.74 23.28
CA HIS A 156 -3.12 -2.30 21.94
C HIS A 156 -2.53 -3.73 21.83
N ALA A 157 -1.58 -4.06 22.69
CA ALA A 157 -0.74 -5.24 22.53
C ALA A 157 -1.52 -6.55 22.49
N ARG A 158 -2.52 -6.73 23.38
CA ARG A 158 -3.29 -7.98 23.42
C ARG A 158 -4.13 -8.20 22.16
N ARG A 159 -4.73 -7.15 21.59
CA ARG A 159 -5.50 -7.29 20.35
C ARG A 159 -4.59 -7.54 19.16
N SER A 160 -3.45 -6.84 19.08
CA SER A 160 -2.44 -7.11 18.06
C SER A 160 -1.98 -8.56 18.11
N TYR A 161 -1.59 -9.05 19.29
CA TYR A 161 -1.24 -10.45 19.50
C TYR A 161 -2.31 -11.45 19.05
N LEU A 162 -3.59 -11.16 19.33
CA LEU A 162 -4.71 -11.98 18.85
C LEU A 162 -4.80 -12.00 17.32
N MET A 163 -4.60 -10.86 16.64
CA MET A 163 -4.64 -10.78 15.17
C MET A 163 -3.49 -11.56 14.53
N PHE A 164 -2.27 -11.42 15.07
CA PHE A 164 -1.12 -12.19 14.60
C PHE A 164 -1.32 -13.69 14.81
N LYS A 165 -1.89 -14.13 15.93
CA LYS A 165 -2.26 -15.55 16.10
C LYS A 165 -3.27 -16.05 15.07
N LYS A 166 -4.26 -15.23 14.72
CA LYS A 166 -5.25 -15.58 13.69
C LYS A 166 -4.61 -15.71 12.30
N ALA A 167 -3.61 -14.88 11.97
CA ALA A 167 -2.92 -14.92 10.67
C ALA A 167 -1.87 -16.05 10.58
N PHE A 168 -1.30 -16.44 11.72
CA PHE A 168 -0.25 -17.45 11.81
C PHE A 168 -0.69 -18.66 12.67
N PRO A 169 -1.67 -19.46 12.22
CA PRO A 169 -2.05 -20.67 12.92
C PRO A 169 -0.86 -21.63 13.00
N GLY A 170 -0.54 -22.11 14.20
CA GLY A 170 0.56 -23.05 14.45
C GLY A 170 1.90 -22.41 14.86
N PHE A 171 2.08 -21.10 14.64
CA PHE A 171 3.31 -20.41 15.06
C PHE A 171 3.31 -20.19 16.58
N LYS A 172 4.48 -20.34 17.23
CA LYS A 172 4.66 -19.81 18.58
C LYS A 172 5.03 -18.34 18.47
N ILE A 173 4.22 -17.51 19.12
CA ILE A 173 4.37 -16.06 19.09
C ILE A 173 4.58 -15.57 20.53
N GLY A 174 5.72 -14.93 20.78
CA GLY A 174 5.97 -14.17 22.01
C GLY A 174 5.38 -12.76 21.90
N LEU A 175 5.19 -12.09 23.04
CA LEU A 175 4.66 -10.72 23.08
C LEU A 175 5.46 -9.88 24.07
N ILE A 176 6.10 -8.84 23.57
CA ILE A 176 6.81 -7.86 24.38
C ILE A 176 6.01 -6.57 24.31
N THR A 177 5.53 -6.11 25.46
CA THR A 177 4.72 -4.91 25.54
C THR A 177 5.47 -3.81 26.27
N SER A 178 5.76 -2.74 25.55
CA SER A 178 6.24 -1.48 26.11
C SER A 178 5.11 -0.69 26.75
N THR A 179 5.45 0.23 27.65
CA THR A 179 4.46 1.13 28.27
C THR A 179 4.14 2.29 27.33
N ASP A 180 2.86 2.70 27.29
CA ASP A 180 2.45 3.90 26.56
C ASP A 180 2.80 5.14 27.41
N PRO A 181 3.72 6.02 26.96
CA PRO A 181 4.15 7.18 27.74
C PRO A 181 3.11 8.31 27.77
N SER A 182 2.01 8.19 27.02
CA SER A 182 1.06 9.27 26.81
C SER A 182 0.01 9.43 27.93
N PHE A 183 -0.05 8.49 28.88
CA PHE A 183 -0.86 8.54 30.09
C PHE A 183 -0.30 7.62 31.20
N ASP A 184 -0.76 7.77 32.44
CA ASP A 184 -0.41 6.90 33.57
C ASP A 184 -1.17 5.55 33.48
N PRO A 185 -0.49 4.40 33.33
CA PRO A 185 -1.14 3.09 33.22
C PRO A 185 -2.01 2.68 34.41
N ASP A 186 -1.63 3.06 35.64
CA ASP A 186 -2.36 2.70 36.86
C ASP A 186 -3.59 3.58 37.08
N ARG A 187 -3.63 4.73 36.40
CA ARG A 187 -4.70 5.73 36.46
C ARG A 187 -5.12 6.16 35.06
N TRP A 188 -5.21 5.22 34.13
CA TRP A 188 -5.54 5.50 32.71
C TRP A 188 -6.87 6.25 32.55
N TYR A 189 -7.83 5.98 33.45
CA TYR A 189 -9.14 6.63 33.50
C TYR A 189 -9.11 8.09 33.98
N ALA A 190 -8.00 8.57 34.55
CA ALA A 190 -7.84 9.95 35.01
C ALA A 190 -7.51 10.93 33.87
N SER A 191 -7.30 10.45 32.64
CA SER A 191 -7.03 11.30 31.48
C SER A 191 -7.94 10.95 30.30
N SER A 192 -8.32 11.93 29.48
CA SER A 192 -9.13 11.66 28.28
C SER A 192 -8.40 10.75 27.29
N ARG A 193 -7.07 10.84 27.20
CA ARG A 193 -6.27 9.99 26.29
C ARG A 193 -6.28 8.55 26.77
N GLY A 194 -5.88 8.30 28.03
CA GLY A 194 -5.90 6.96 28.61
C GLY A 194 -7.29 6.32 28.59
N PHE A 195 -8.34 7.07 28.95
CA PHE A 195 -9.71 6.56 28.91
C PHE A 195 -10.11 6.09 27.51
N ARG A 196 -9.93 6.93 26.48
CA ARG A 196 -10.30 6.58 25.10
C ARG A 196 -9.48 5.40 24.56
N THR A 197 -8.18 5.37 24.84
CA THR A 197 -7.29 4.30 24.37
C THR A 197 -7.64 2.96 25.02
N VAL A 198 -7.66 2.89 26.35
CA VAL A 198 -7.87 1.63 27.08
C VAL A 198 -9.28 1.10 26.89
N PHE A 199 -10.29 1.96 27.01
CA PHE A 199 -11.68 1.55 26.80
C PHE A 199 -11.94 1.14 25.35
N GLY A 200 -11.42 1.91 24.38
CA GLY A 200 -11.53 1.58 22.96
C GLY A 200 -10.89 0.25 22.62
N GLU A 201 -9.71 -0.04 23.17
CA GLU A 201 -9.03 -1.33 22.98
C GLU A 201 -9.75 -2.49 23.68
N LEU A 202 -10.36 -2.25 24.85
CA LEU A 202 -11.19 -3.26 25.52
C LEU A 202 -12.36 -3.70 24.63
N VAL A 203 -13.13 -2.73 24.14
CA VAL A 203 -14.27 -2.99 23.25
C VAL A 203 -13.80 -3.67 21.96
N SER A 204 -12.71 -3.17 21.36
CA SER A 204 -12.14 -3.72 20.13
C SER A 204 -11.66 -5.16 20.32
N TYR A 205 -11.05 -5.49 21.45
CA TYR A 205 -10.61 -6.85 21.76
C TYR A 205 -11.78 -7.84 21.84
N PHE A 206 -12.87 -7.47 22.52
CA PHE A 206 -14.06 -8.33 22.57
C PHE A 206 -14.74 -8.45 21.20
N TYR A 207 -14.82 -7.37 20.42
CA TYR A 207 -15.24 -7.44 19.02
C TYR A 207 -14.36 -8.43 18.23
N SER A 208 -13.04 -8.35 18.38
CA SER A 208 -12.08 -9.23 17.69
C SER A 208 -12.20 -10.71 18.05
N ILE A 209 -12.69 -11.03 19.25
CA ILE A 209 -12.95 -12.41 19.67
C ILE A 209 -14.31 -12.90 19.19
N LEU A 210 -15.36 -12.09 19.39
CA LEU A 210 -16.74 -12.54 19.26
C LEU A 210 -17.27 -12.43 17.83
N LEU A 211 -16.85 -11.40 17.10
CA LEU A 211 -17.47 -11.02 15.82
C LEU A 211 -16.48 -11.05 14.65
N PHE A 212 -15.19 -10.94 14.90
CA PHE A 212 -14.19 -10.88 13.84
C PHE A 212 -13.69 -12.27 13.40
N SER A 213 -14.19 -12.71 12.24
CA SER A 213 -13.80 -13.96 11.57
C SER A 213 -13.32 -13.67 10.14
N PRO A 214 -12.05 -13.27 9.95
CA PRO A 214 -11.53 -12.88 8.64
C PRO A 214 -11.25 -14.09 7.74
N SER A 215 -11.31 -13.88 6.43
CA SER A 215 -10.85 -14.83 5.42
C SER A 215 -9.44 -14.44 4.95
N GLU A 216 -8.45 -15.28 5.23
CA GLU A 216 -7.06 -15.02 4.82
C GLU A 216 -6.94 -14.83 3.31
N ASN A 217 -7.61 -15.67 2.51
CA ASN A 217 -7.58 -15.57 1.05
C ASN A 217 -8.16 -14.24 0.56
N GLN A 218 -9.28 -13.77 1.12
CA GLN A 218 -9.84 -12.47 0.76
C GLN A 218 -8.89 -11.33 1.15
N THR A 219 -8.26 -11.41 2.33
CA THR A 219 -7.27 -10.41 2.76
C THR A 219 -6.04 -10.39 1.85
N ILE A 220 -5.54 -11.56 1.43
CA ILE A 220 -4.42 -11.66 0.47
C ILE A 220 -4.78 -10.99 -0.86
N GLU A 221 -5.97 -11.26 -1.40
CA GLU A 221 -6.40 -10.65 -2.67
C GLU A 221 -6.57 -9.12 -2.53
N LEU A 222 -7.12 -8.63 -1.42
CA LEU A 222 -7.18 -7.20 -1.13
C LEU A 222 -5.80 -6.55 -1.01
N ILE A 223 -4.83 -7.23 -0.39
CA ILE A 223 -3.44 -6.75 -0.30
C ILE A 223 -2.82 -6.69 -1.70
N LYS A 224 -2.90 -7.75 -2.50
CA LYS A 224 -2.35 -7.76 -3.87
C LYS A 224 -2.97 -6.66 -4.74
N LEU A 225 -4.29 -6.50 -4.64
CA LEU A 225 -5.02 -5.47 -5.36
C LEU A 225 -4.54 -4.08 -4.92
N GLY A 226 -4.44 -3.84 -3.61
CA GLY A 226 -3.95 -2.58 -3.08
C GLY A 226 -2.50 -2.29 -3.43
N GLU A 227 -1.60 -3.29 -3.38
CA GLU A 227 -0.20 -3.17 -3.83
C GLU A 227 -0.15 -2.70 -5.29
N TYR A 228 -1.07 -3.20 -6.13
CA TYR A 228 -1.20 -2.78 -7.51
C TYR A 228 -1.66 -1.32 -7.66
N TYR A 229 -2.73 -0.91 -6.96
CA TYR A 229 -3.21 0.48 -6.97
C TYR A 229 -2.13 1.46 -6.49
N ASP A 230 -1.43 1.14 -5.41
CA ASP A 230 -0.37 1.96 -4.87
C ASP A 230 0.76 2.12 -5.89
N LYS A 231 1.15 1.04 -6.59
CA LYS A 231 2.18 1.08 -7.64
C LYS A 231 1.82 2.03 -8.78
N ILE A 232 0.57 1.99 -9.27
CA ILE A 232 0.11 2.90 -10.34
C ILE A 232 0.06 4.33 -9.83
N THR A 233 -0.47 4.54 -8.62
CA THR A 233 -0.58 5.87 -8.02
C THR A 233 0.78 6.52 -7.81
N SER A 234 1.76 5.77 -7.30
CA SER A 234 3.14 6.24 -7.16
C SER A 234 3.77 6.58 -8.51
N HIS A 235 3.54 5.76 -9.53
CA HIS A 235 4.03 6.07 -10.88
C HIS A 235 3.45 7.38 -11.43
N ARG A 236 2.13 7.58 -11.32
CA ARG A 236 1.48 8.84 -11.75
C ARG A 236 2.02 10.05 -11.00
N PHE A 237 2.21 9.94 -9.68
CA PHE A 237 2.81 10.99 -8.87
C PHE A 237 4.24 11.33 -9.30
N GLU A 238 5.06 10.32 -9.60
CA GLU A 238 6.43 10.53 -10.09
C GLU A 238 6.44 11.19 -11.48
N THR A 239 5.54 10.80 -12.38
CA THR A 239 5.36 11.42 -13.69
C THR A 239 4.92 12.87 -13.57
N ASP A 240 3.90 13.17 -12.76
CA ASP A 240 3.45 14.56 -12.56
C ASP A 240 4.58 15.42 -11.96
N ARG A 241 5.37 14.87 -11.03
CA ARG A 241 6.54 15.58 -10.50
C ARG A 241 7.62 15.85 -11.56
N GLU A 242 7.85 14.93 -12.51
CA GLU A 242 8.76 15.15 -13.64
C GLU A 242 8.26 16.27 -14.56
N PHE A 243 6.94 16.38 -14.75
CA PHE A 243 6.32 17.42 -15.55
C PHE A 243 6.33 18.80 -14.87
N ASP A 244 6.33 18.84 -13.54
CA ASP A 244 6.46 20.08 -12.75
C ASP A 244 7.93 20.55 -12.61
N ASP A 245 8.91 19.66 -12.87
CA ASP A 245 10.33 20.00 -12.75
C ASP A 245 10.83 20.84 -13.94
N SER A 246 11.24 22.09 -13.66
CA SER A 246 11.70 23.04 -14.68
C SER A 246 12.90 22.61 -15.54
N LEU A 247 13.67 21.61 -15.10
CA LEU A 247 14.85 21.10 -15.80
C LEU A 247 14.52 19.91 -16.69
N THR A 248 13.62 19.03 -16.26
CA THR A 248 13.30 17.78 -16.97
C THR A 248 11.97 17.82 -17.72
N SER A 249 11.11 18.80 -17.43
CA SER A 249 9.75 18.82 -17.93
C SER A 249 9.66 18.83 -19.47
N PRO A 250 8.77 18.01 -20.05
CA PRO A 250 8.45 18.09 -21.47
C PRO A 250 7.63 19.33 -21.83
N LEU A 251 7.01 20.02 -20.86
CA LEU A 251 6.16 21.19 -21.06
C LEU A 251 6.93 22.45 -21.48
N GLY A 252 6.23 23.42 -22.06
CA GLY A 252 6.75 24.77 -22.27
C GLY A 252 6.90 25.52 -20.94
N LYS A 253 7.81 26.51 -20.88
CA LYS A 253 8.05 27.29 -19.65
C LYS A 253 6.79 27.96 -19.10
N GLU A 254 5.89 28.40 -19.98
CA GLU A 254 4.64 29.05 -19.61
C GLU A 254 3.62 28.05 -19.06
N ASP A 255 3.61 26.82 -19.57
CA ASP A 255 2.71 25.75 -19.13
C ASP A 255 3.12 25.16 -17.79
N ILE A 256 4.43 25.04 -17.53
CA ILE A 256 4.95 24.58 -16.22
C ILE A 256 4.39 25.43 -15.08
N ALA A 257 4.34 26.75 -15.26
CA ALA A 257 3.82 27.66 -14.23
C ALA A 257 2.32 27.48 -13.91
N LYS A 258 1.57 26.80 -14.79
CA LYS A 258 0.13 26.54 -14.66
C LYS A 258 -0.17 25.05 -14.48
N PHE A 259 0.85 24.19 -14.41
CA PHE A 259 0.68 22.74 -14.38
C PHE A 259 0.21 22.29 -12.99
N GLU A 260 -0.92 21.59 -12.94
CA GLU A 260 -1.49 21.05 -11.70
C GLU A 260 -1.44 19.52 -11.61
N GLY A 261 -0.90 18.86 -12.65
CA GLY A 261 -0.92 17.41 -12.83
C GLY A 261 -1.50 16.99 -14.18
N LEU A 262 -1.20 15.77 -14.61
CA LEU A 262 -1.84 15.19 -15.79
C LEU A 262 -3.22 14.64 -15.45
N ASP A 263 -4.10 14.63 -16.46
CA ASP A 263 -5.39 13.95 -16.36
C ASP A 263 -5.24 12.45 -16.68
N TYR A 264 -5.82 11.61 -15.84
CA TYR A 264 -5.80 10.16 -16.00
C TYR A 264 -7.20 9.56 -16.01
N PHE A 265 -7.35 8.39 -16.64
CA PHE A 265 -8.48 7.52 -16.36
C PHE A 265 -8.38 6.92 -14.94
N VAL A 266 -9.54 6.58 -14.38
CA VAL A 266 -9.60 5.82 -13.12
C VAL A 266 -8.85 4.50 -13.33
N ILE A 267 -8.03 4.11 -12.34
CA ILE A 267 -7.29 2.85 -12.41
C ILE A 267 -8.29 1.70 -12.50
N ASP A 268 -8.15 0.87 -13.52
CA ASP A 268 -9.04 -0.26 -13.74
C ASP A 268 -8.22 -1.53 -14.07
N THR A 269 -8.39 -2.53 -13.23
CA THR A 269 -7.72 -3.83 -13.35
C THR A 269 -8.12 -4.61 -14.60
N ALA A 270 -9.25 -4.31 -15.23
CA ALA A 270 -9.63 -4.91 -16.51
C ALA A 270 -8.67 -4.54 -17.66
N TRP A 271 -7.92 -3.45 -17.49
CA TRP A 271 -6.89 -2.99 -18.43
C TRP A 271 -5.49 -3.52 -18.12
N LYS A 272 -5.35 -4.36 -17.08
CA LYS A 272 -4.17 -5.18 -16.81
C LYS A 272 -4.41 -6.57 -17.40
N ILE A 273 -4.07 -6.73 -18.67
CA ILE A 273 -4.46 -7.89 -19.48
C ILE A 273 -3.32 -8.90 -19.50
N LYS A 274 -3.63 -10.17 -19.24
CA LYS A 274 -2.67 -11.26 -19.44
C LYS A 274 -2.41 -11.42 -20.93
N ALA A 275 -1.14 -11.32 -21.33
CA ALA A 275 -0.71 -11.37 -22.72
C ALA A 275 0.36 -12.45 -22.92
N THR A 276 0.54 -12.82 -24.18
CA THR A 276 1.56 -13.73 -24.68
C THR A 276 2.57 -12.96 -25.52
N PHE A 277 3.84 -13.02 -25.14
CA PHE A 277 4.94 -12.42 -25.88
C PHE A 277 5.61 -13.45 -26.80
N ILE A 278 5.73 -13.11 -28.08
CA ILE A 278 6.42 -13.91 -29.09
C ILE A 278 7.61 -13.10 -29.58
N LEU A 279 8.82 -13.58 -29.29
CA LEU A 279 10.05 -12.95 -29.78
C LEU A 279 10.08 -13.02 -31.32
N ASP A 280 10.23 -11.87 -31.97
CA ASP A 280 10.39 -11.76 -33.41
C ASP A 280 11.37 -10.63 -33.73
N THR A 281 12.60 -11.05 -34.02
CA THR A 281 13.72 -10.16 -34.35
C THR A 281 14.27 -10.46 -35.74
N LEU A 282 13.49 -11.17 -36.56
CA LEU A 282 13.94 -11.65 -37.87
C LEU A 282 13.94 -10.53 -38.91
N GLN A 283 13.14 -9.48 -38.69
CA GLN A 283 13.09 -8.31 -39.55
C GLN A 283 14.33 -7.43 -39.36
N PRO A 284 14.87 -6.83 -40.45
CA PRO A 284 15.97 -5.90 -40.33
C PRO A 284 15.54 -4.66 -39.55
N PRO A 285 16.48 -3.98 -38.87
CA PRO A 285 16.23 -2.65 -38.32
C PRO A 285 15.69 -1.70 -39.38
N PHE A 286 14.85 -0.76 -38.94
CA PHE A 286 14.24 0.25 -39.80
C PHE A 286 14.28 1.62 -39.13
N GLN A 287 14.09 2.65 -39.95
CA GLN A 287 13.95 4.02 -39.49
C GLN A 287 12.48 4.28 -39.16
N MET A 288 12.18 4.53 -37.89
CA MET A 288 10.82 4.78 -37.44
C MET A 288 10.43 6.25 -37.75
N PRO A 289 9.36 6.50 -38.53
CA PRO A 289 8.89 7.86 -38.78
C PRO A 289 8.53 8.57 -37.47
N THR A 290 8.78 9.87 -37.42
CA THR A 290 8.40 10.73 -36.28
C THR A 290 7.55 11.90 -36.75
N SER A 291 7.03 12.68 -35.81
CA SER A 291 6.35 13.95 -36.08
C SER A 291 7.22 15.02 -36.77
N THR A 292 8.52 14.78 -36.93
CA THR A 292 9.47 15.65 -37.64
C THR A 292 10.33 14.84 -38.61
N ASN A 293 11.36 15.45 -39.21
CA ASN A 293 12.28 14.76 -40.12
C ASN A 293 13.26 13.79 -39.41
N ARG A 294 13.20 13.65 -38.08
CA ARG A 294 14.06 12.72 -37.33
C ARG A 294 13.63 11.28 -37.63
N LEU A 295 14.61 10.41 -37.83
CA LEU A 295 14.42 9.01 -38.19
C LEU A 295 15.29 8.08 -37.31
N PRO A 296 14.91 7.89 -36.03
CA PRO A 296 15.64 7.00 -35.13
C PRO A 296 15.57 5.54 -35.58
N TRP A 297 16.62 4.78 -35.28
CA TRP A 297 16.69 3.36 -35.64
C TRP A 297 15.98 2.49 -34.61
N TYR A 298 15.04 1.67 -35.09
CA TYR A 298 14.33 0.68 -34.29
C TYR A 298 14.45 -0.71 -34.91
N ARG A 299 14.28 -1.74 -34.09
CA ARG A 299 14.05 -3.12 -34.54
C ARG A 299 12.70 -3.59 -33.98
N LYS A 300 11.91 -4.32 -34.79
CA LYS A 300 10.85 -5.15 -34.23
C LYS A 300 11.48 -6.17 -33.27
N TYR A 301 11.00 -6.20 -32.04
CA TYR A 301 11.52 -7.09 -31.01
C TYR A 301 10.62 -8.29 -30.80
N GLY A 302 9.31 -8.09 -30.93
CA GLY A 302 8.35 -9.18 -30.86
C GLY A 302 6.91 -8.74 -31.00
N GLU A 303 6.02 -9.70 -30.81
CA GLU A 303 4.58 -9.53 -30.87
C GLU A 303 3.97 -9.81 -29.51
N ILE A 304 3.00 -8.97 -29.12
CA ILE A 304 2.22 -9.11 -27.90
C ILE A 304 0.80 -9.48 -28.33
N HIS A 305 0.38 -10.69 -27.98
CA HIS A 305 -0.94 -11.23 -28.29
C HIS A 305 -1.79 -11.25 -27.03
N PHE A 306 -2.99 -10.70 -27.08
CA PHE A 306 -3.91 -10.66 -25.93
C PHE A 306 -5.36 -10.67 -26.38
N THR A 307 -6.24 -11.13 -25.50
CA THR A 307 -7.69 -11.16 -25.76
C THR A 307 -8.37 -10.14 -24.85
N LYS A 308 -9.24 -9.30 -25.42
CA LYS A 308 -10.08 -8.36 -24.68
C LYS A 308 -11.52 -8.51 -25.13
N ASP A 309 -12.42 -8.75 -24.19
CA ASP A 309 -13.86 -8.90 -24.44
C ASP A 309 -14.20 -9.93 -25.53
N GLY A 310 -13.42 -11.01 -25.59
CA GLY A 310 -13.58 -12.12 -26.53
C GLY A 310 -12.97 -11.88 -27.92
N VAL A 311 -12.32 -10.74 -28.15
CA VAL A 311 -11.63 -10.40 -29.39
C VAL A 311 -10.12 -10.49 -29.20
N ASP A 312 -9.44 -11.14 -30.15
CA ASP A 312 -7.99 -11.26 -30.15
C ASP A 312 -7.34 -10.05 -30.81
N TYR A 313 -6.39 -9.45 -30.10
CA TYR A 313 -5.61 -8.31 -30.53
C TYR A 313 -4.13 -8.63 -30.54
N LYS A 314 -3.40 -7.84 -31.33
CA LYS A 314 -1.95 -7.92 -31.44
C LYS A 314 -1.34 -6.53 -31.46
N LEU A 315 -0.22 -6.37 -30.76
CA LEU A 315 0.66 -5.22 -30.86
C LEU A 315 2.09 -5.67 -31.15
N PHE A 316 2.85 -4.87 -31.86
CA PHE A 316 4.28 -5.05 -32.02
C PHE A 316 5.05 -4.23 -30.99
N ALA A 317 6.06 -4.87 -30.39
CA ALA A 317 7.01 -4.24 -29.49
C ALA A 317 8.31 -3.96 -30.25
N TYR A 318 8.85 -2.76 -30.07
CA TYR A 318 10.04 -2.29 -30.77
C TYR A 318 11.16 -1.98 -29.78
N GLN A 319 12.40 -2.11 -30.23
CA GLN A 319 13.58 -1.75 -29.46
C GLN A 319 14.31 -0.60 -30.15
N ASN A 320 14.54 0.49 -29.40
CA ASN A 320 15.29 1.64 -29.89
C ASN A 320 16.80 1.33 -29.90
N LEU A 321 17.41 1.28 -31.09
CA LEU A 321 18.81 0.93 -31.26
C LEU A 321 19.76 2.09 -30.93
N ASP A 322 19.29 3.33 -31.06
CA ASP A 322 20.07 4.52 -30.69
C ASP A 322 20.25 4.57 -29.16
N TYR A 323 19.19 4.25 -28.40
CA TYR A 323 19.26 4.18 -26.94
C TYR A 323 20.13 3.01 -26.48
N LEU A 324 20.04 1.83 -27.10
CA LEU A 324 20.97 0.74 -26.77
C LEU A 324 22.45 1.12 -26.95
N LYS A 325 22.75 1.96 -27.93
CA LYS A 325 24.12 2.41 -28.20
C LYS A 325 24.60 3.44 -27.18
N ASN A 326 23.73 4.36 -26.78
CA ASN A 326 24.09 5.53 -25.97
C ASN A 326 23.83 5.33 -24.46
N GLU A 327 22.98 4.37 -24.10
CA GLU A 327 22.55 4.09 -22.73
C GLU A 327 22.71 2.59 -22.44
N PRO A 328 23.88 2.14 -21.94
CA PRO A 328 24.18 0.73 -21.71
C PRO A 328 23.21 -0.01 -20.75
N GLY A 329 22.42 0.74 -19.97
CA GLY A 329 21.40 0.21 -19.06
C GLY A 329 19.99 0.08 -19.66
N TYR A 330 19.74 0.57 -20.88
CA TYR A 330 18.41 0.58 -21.48
C TYR A 330 17.94 -0.84 -21.84
N ARG A 331 16.82 -1.29 -21.26
CA ARG A 331 16.27 -2.64 -21.44
C ARG A 331 14.76 -2.68 -21.66
N LYS A 332 14.16 -1.56 -22.07
CA LYS A 332 12.72 -1.48 -22.33
C LYS A 332 12.38 -1.73 -23.80
N LEU A 333 11.15 -2.17 -24.02
CA LEU A 333 10.53 -2.27 -25.33
C LEU A 333 9.44 -1.20 -25.44
N PHE A 334 9.47 -0.50 -26.56
CA PHE A 334 8.55 0.56 -26.93
C PHE A 334 7.35 -0.03 -27.68
N VAL A 335 6.14 0.24 -27.20
CA VAL A 335 4.88 -0.26 -27.77
C VAL A 335 3.98 0.95 -28.08
N PRO A 336 4.17 1.59 -29.25
CA PRO A 336 3.27 2.67 -29.68
C PRO A 336 1.98 2.07 -30.24
N PHE A 337 0.83 2.68 -29.95
CA PHE A 337 -0.45 2.21 -30.46
C PHE A 337 -1.42 3.35 -30.72
N THR A 338 -2.43 3.06 -31.55
CA THR A 338 -3.64 3.87 -31.67
C THR A 338 -4.85 3.07 -31.28
N ASP A 339 -5.93 3.75 -30.87
CA ASP A 339 -7.20 3.17 -30.46
C ASP A 339 -8.34 4.18 -30.66
N HIS A 340 -9.59 3.76 -30.49
CA HIS A 340 -10.76 4.62 -30.77
C HIS A 340 -10.91 5.81 -29.81
N THR A 341 -10.15 5.87 -28.71
CA THR A 341 -10.13 7.05 -27.83
C THR A 341 -9.29 8.22 -28.36
N ASN A 342 -8.38 7.97 -29.31
CA ASN A 342 -7.47 8.99 -29.83
C ASN A 342 -8.25 10.09 -30.58
N GLY A 343 -8.00 11.35 -30.22
CA GLY A 343 -8.69 12.51 -30.78
C GLY A 343 -10.08 12.77 -30.18
N VAL A 344 -10.51 11.94 -29.23
CA VAL A 344 -11.78 12.10 -28.50
C VAL A 344 -11.51 12.36 -27.01
N THR A 345 -10.90 11.40 -26.33
CA THR A 345 -10.56 11.50 -24.89
C THR A 345 -9.07 11.34 -24.60
N THR A 346 -8.28 10.94 -25.60
CA THR A 346 -6.82 10.81 -25.54
C THR A 346 -6.15 11.53 -26.71
N TYR A 347 -4.82 11.69 -26.65
CA TYR A 347 -4.07 12.41 -27.69
C TYR A 347 -4.29 11.79 -29.09
N GLY A 348 -4.54 12.65 -30.08
CA GLY A 348 -4.89 12.22 -31.45
C GLY A 348 -3.77 11.48 -32.20
N GLY A 349 -2.50 11.74 -31.86
CA GLY A 349 -1.35 11.09 -32.50
C GLY A 349 -1.05 9.67 -32.00
N GLY A 350 -1.87 9.13 -31.09
CA GLY A 350 -1.67 7.84 -30.45
C GLY A 350 -0.94 7.93 -29.11
N ARG A 351 -0.75 6.77 -28.48
CA ARG A 351 -0.21 6.62 -27.13
C ARG A 351 0.85 5.55 -27.06
N TYR A 352 1.64 5.57 -26.01
CA TYR A 352 2.77 4.67 -25.83
C TYR A 352 2.64 3.84 -24.56
N LEU A 353 3.25 2.67 -24.60
CA LEU A 353 3.60 1.85 -23.45
C LEU A 353 5.08 1.51 -23.54
N ASP A 354 5.78 1.57 -22.41
CA ASP A 354 7.10 0.97 -22.28
C ASP A 354 7.02 -0.24 -21.36
N ILE A 355 7.43 -1.39 -21.86
CA ILE A 355 7.45 -2.64 -21.11
C ILE A 355 8.88 -3.13 -20.91
N ASP A 356 9.15 -3.79 -19.79
CA ASP A 356 10.39 -4.56 -19.65
C ASP A 356 10.35 -5.75 -20.61
N ILE A 357 11.53 -6.20 -21.09
CA ILE A 357 11.62 -7.42 -21.90
C ILE A 357 11.06 -8.60 -21.07
N PRO A 358 9.99 -9.26 -21.51
CA PRO A 358 9.37 -10.33 -20.73
C PRO A 358 10.34 -11.49 -20.48
N GLU A 359 10.52 -11.88 -19.22
CA GLU A 359 11.34 -13.06 -18.87
C GLU A 359 10.67 -14.38 -19.27
N ASN A 360 9.34 -14.36 -19.37
CA ASN A 360 8.50 -15.50 -19.71
C ASN A 360 7.58 -15.14 -20.88
N GLN A 361 7.11 -16.18 -21.57
CA GLN A 361 6.15 -16.02 -22.65
C GLN A 361 4.82 -15.39 -22.18
N SER A 362 4.39 -15.66 -20.94
CA SER A 362 3.19 -15.02 -20.38
C SER A 362 3.58 -13.87 -19.44
N PHE A 363 2.99 -12.70 -19.65
CA PHE A 363 3.16 -11.51 -18.81
C PHE A 363 1.85 -10.71 -18.75
N TYR A 364 1.84 -9.61 -17.99
CA TYR A 364 0.72 -8.66 -17.98
C TYR A 364 1.07 -7.41 -18.79
N LEU A 365 0.29 -7.15 -19.84
CA LEU A 365 0.27 -5.87 -20.54
C LEU A 365 -0.71 -4.95 -19.82
N ASP A 366 -0.24 -3.80 -19.34
CA ASP A 366 -1.04 -2.94 -18.47
C ASP A 366 -1.21 -1.54 -19.07
N PHE A 367 -2.39 -1.30 -19.64
CA PHE A 367 -2.73 -0.02 -20.26
C PHE A 367 -2.94 1.12 -19.25
N ASN A 368 -2.98 0.84 -17.93
CA ASN A 368 -2.98 1.90 -16.93
C ASN A 368 -1.67 2.71 -16.91
N TYR A 369 -0.60 2.16 -17.49
CA TYR A 369 0.68 2.84 -17.73
C TYR A 369 0.76 3.54 -19.09
N ALA A 370 -0.29 3.51 -19.91
CA ALA A 370 -0.26 4.15 -21.22
C ALA A 370 -0.13 5.66 -21.07
N TYR A 371 0.79 6.27 -21.80
CA TYR A 371 1.11 7.70 -21.70
C TYR A 371 1.10 8.37 -23.07
N ASN A 372 0.94 9.70 -23.10
CA ASN A 372 1.00 10.46 -24.34
C ASN A 372 2.46 10.76 -24.73
N PRO A 373 2.80 10.75 -26.03
CA PRO A 373 4.09 11.25 -26.51
C PRO A 373 4.36 12.68 -26.04
N TYR A 374 5.64 13.06 -25.91
CA TYR A 374 6.00 14.44 -25.56
C TYR A 374 5.49 15.50 -26.54
N CYS A 375 5.29 15.15 -27.81
CA CYS A 375 4.69 16.04 -28.82
C CYS A 375 3.21 16.36 -28.55
N ALA A 376 2.54 15.63 -27.66
CA ALA A 376 1.20 15.98 -27.17
C ALA A 376 1.21 17.23 -26.30
N TYR A 377 2.36 17.56 -25.70
CA TYR A 377 2.50 18.68 -24.77
C TYR A 377 3.27 19.85 -25.37
N SER A 378 4.15 19.60 -26.32
CA SER A 378 4.90 20.68 -26.99
C SER A 378 5.44 20.25 -28.35
N HIS A 379 5.24 21.11 -29.36
CA HIS A 379 5.72 20.90 -30.74
C HIS A 379 7.24 20.83 -30.89
N ARG A 380 8.02 21.20 -29.85
CA ARG A 380 9.48 21.08 -29.86
C ARG A 380 9.96 19.61 -29.89
N TRP A 381 9.08 18.67 -29.53
CA TRP A 381 9.42 17.26 -29.46
C TRP A 381 9.14 16.51 -30.76
N SER A 382 10.09 15.64 -31.11
CA SER A 382 9.99 14.71 -32.23
C SER A 382 9.68 13.32 -31.70
N CYS A 383 8.45 12.86 -31.95
CA CYS A 383 7.92 11.64 -31.35
C CYS A 383 7.55 10.61 -32.43
N PRO A 384 7.84 9.30 -32.21
CA PRO A 384 7.50 8.24 -33.14
C PRO A 384 6.01 8.16 -33.50
N ILE A 385 5.69 8.00 -34.78
CA ILE A 385 4.31 7.77 -35.21
C ILE A 385 4.00 6.28 -35.02
N PRO A 386 2.92 5.90 -34.30
CA PRO A 386 2.51 4.51 -34.19
C PRO A 386 2.30 3.88 -35.57
N PRO A 387 2.92 2.72 -35.85
CA PRO A 387 2.65 1.99 -37.09
C PRO A 387 1.18 1.57 -37.19
N SER A 388 0.65 1.52 -38.42
CA SER A 388 -0.75 1.14 -38.68
C SER A 388 -1.13 -0.22 -38.11
N GLU A 389 -0.18 -1.13 -38.01
CA GLU A 389 -0.33 -2.49 -37.50
C GLU A 389 -0.49 -2.54 -35.98
N ASN A 390 -0.18 -1.45 -35.28
CA ASN A 390 -0.45 -1.27 -33.86
C ASN A 390 -1.72 -0.42 -33.63
N SER A 391 -2.70 -0.51 -34.53
CA SER A 391 -4.02 0.07 -34.32
C SER A 391 -4.96 -0.94 -33.67
N LEU A 392 -5.55 -0.56 -32.53
CA LEU A 392 -6.51 -1.35 -31.79
C LEU A 392 -7.92 -0.88 -32.14
N GLU A 393 -8.72 -1.76 -32.72
CA GLU A 393 -10.14 -1.52 -33.01
C GLU A 393 -10.99 -1.68 -31.73
N MET A 394 -10.70 -0.86 -30.72
CA MET A 394 -11.45 -0.74 -29.47
C MET A 394 -11.13 0.59 -28.77
N GLU A 395 -11.93 0.96 -27.77
CA GLU A 395 -11.63 2.09 -26.89
C GLU A 395 -10.76 1.64 -25.70
N VAL A 396 -9.56 2.18 -25.55
CA VAL A 396 -8.69 1.90 -24.39
C VAL A 396 -8.87 2.98 -23.31
N ILE A 397 -9.80 2.74 -22.39
CA ILE A 397 -10.18 3.64 -21.27
C ILE A 397 -9.25 3.44 -20.06
N ALA A 398 -7.94 3.58 -20.29
CA ALA A 398 -6.90 3.50 -19.25
C ALA A 398 -5.70 4.38 -19.59
N GLY A 399 -4.91 4.75 -18.58
CA GLY A 399 -3.71 5.58 -18.76
C GLY A 399 -4.00 7.09 -18.74
N VAL A 400 -3.10 7.86 -19.36
CA VAL A 400 -3.19 9.33 -19.48
C VAL A 400 -4.26 9.72 -20.50
N LYS A 401 -5.05 10.75 -20.19
CA LYS A 401 -6.05 11.37 -21.07
C LYS A 401 -5.40 12.41 -21.99
N ALA A 402 -6.18 12.99 -22.90
CA ALA A 402 -5.70 14.11 -23.70
C ALA A 402 -5.27 15.27 -22.78
N TYR A 403 -4.14 15.90 -23.11
CA TYR A 403 -3.72 17.13 -22.47
C TYR A 403 -4.25 18.30 -23.29
N GLU A 404 -5.11 19.11 -22.69
CA GLU A 404 -5.52 20.39 -23.27
C GLU A 404 -4.43 21.40 -22.92
N SER A 405 -3.61 21.78 -23.89
CA SER A 405 -2.69 22.90 -23.72
C SER A 405 -3.51 24.15 -23.40
N LEU A 406 -3.14 24.85 -22.33
CA LEU A 406 -3.76 26.11 -21.91
C LEU A 406 -3.36 27.24 -22.88
N GLU A 407 -3.80 27.16 -24.14
CA GLU A 407 -3.66 28.24 -25.13
C GLU A 407 -4.58 29.43 -24.82
#